data_AF-A0A0T6LTY6-F1
#
_entry.id   AF-A0A0T6LTY6-F1
#
_cell.length_a   1.000
_cell.length_b   1.000
_cell.length_c   1.000
_cell.angle_alpha   90.00
_cell.angle_beta   90.00
_cell.angle_gamma   90.00
#
_symmetry.space_group_name_H-M   'P 1'
#
loop_
_entity.id
_entity.type
_entity.pdbx_description
1 polymer ?
#
loop_
_entity_poly.entity_id
_entity_poly.type
_entity_poly.pdbx_seq_one_letter_code
_entity_poly.pdbx_strand_id
1 'polypeptide(L)'
;MTDIGYRGGNENPTAEAREGAGEGKAVSTARRTLAAPAARGKTTISDGVVEKIAGMAARDVVGVHAMGTGFARTFGAVRDRVPGGKPSVTRGVKAEVGEVQTALDLDIVVDYGVAIADVARAVRENVISAVERMTGLEVVEVNIAVGDVKLPDEEEEEPEPRIQ
;
A
#
# COMPACT_ATOMS: atom_id res chain seq x y z
N MET A 1 29.06 14.33 -78.07
CA MET A 1 28.39 13.18 -78.70
C MET A 1 27.25 12.77 -77.78
N THR A 2 25.99 13.15 -77.93
CA THR A 2 25.20 13.84 -78.96
C THR A 2 23.94 14.29 -78.19
N ASP A 3 23.70 15.58 -77.94
CA ASP A 3 23.10 16.61 -78.80
C ASP A 3 21.55 16.53 -78.94
N ILE A 4 20.95 17.73 -78.88
CA ILE A 4 19.67 18.21 -79.45
C ILE A 4 18.34 17.90 -78.74
N GLY A 5 17.65 18.99 -78.31
CA GLY A 5 16.21 18.95 -78.02
C GLY A 5 15.54 20.23 -77.49
N TYR A 6 15.85 21.42 -78.02
CA TYR A 6 15.14 22.70 -77.75
C TYR A 6 13.69 22.71 -78.30
N ARG A 7 12.71 23.19 -77.51
CA ARG A 7 11.48 23.93 -77.89
C ARG A 7 10.57 24.04 -76.66
N GLY A 8 9.95 25.16 -76.28
CA GLY A 8 9.84 26.52 -76.78
C GLY A 8 8.87 27.22 -75.82
N GLY A 9 9.16 28.46 -75.42
CA GLY A 9 8.22 29.26 -74.62
C GLY A 9 7.12 29.81 -75.51
N ASN A 10 5.93 30.06 -74.95
CA ASN A 10 5.33 31.39 -74.99
C ASN A 10 4.13 31.59 -74.04
N GLU A 11 4.22 32.68 -73.28
CA GLU A 11 3.23 33.64 -72.76
C GLU A 11 1.83 33.28 -72.17
N ASN A 12 1.60 33.97 -71.03
CA ASN A 12 0.39 34.22 -70.19
C ASN A 12 -0.88 34.62 -70.99
N PRO A 13 -2.14 34.57 -70.47
CA PRO A 13 -2.55 35.26 -69.23
C PRO A 13 -3.73 34.66 -68.40
N THR A 14 -3.88 35.24 -67.20
CA THR A 14 -5.05 35.43 -66.32
C THR A 14 -6.41 34.78 -66.68
N ALA A 15 -6.95 33.98 -65.74
CA ALA A 15 -8.39 33.76 -65.50
C ALA A 15 -8.55 33.48 -63.99
N GLU A 16 -8.76 34.49 -63.16
CA GLU A 16 -10.08 34.93 -62.67
C GLU A 16 -10.97 33.81 -62.11
N ALA A 17 -11.07 33.85 -60.78
CA ALA A 17 -12.25 33.63 -59.97
C ALA A 17 -13.07 32.36 -60.20
N ARG A 18 -13.01 31.44 -59.22
CA ARG A 18 -14.21 30.98 -58.50
C ARG A 18 -13.92 30.76 -57.01
N GLU A 19 -14.39 31.73 -56.26
CA GLU A 19 -14.74 31.67 -54.84
C GLU A 19 -15.71 30.50 -54.57
N GLY A 20 -15.60 29.89 -53.40
CA GLY A 20 -16.65 29.01 -52.86
C GLY A 20 -16.25 27.55 -52.62
N ALA A 21 -15.20 27.30 -51.84
CA ALA A 21 -15.09 26.05 -51.10
C ALA A 21 -15.10 26.41 -49.62
N GLY A 22 -16.27 26.22 -49.00
CA GLY A 22 -16.50 26.54 -47.61
C GLY A 22 -15.42 25.95 -46.72
N GLU A 23 -14.80 26.82 -45.91
CA GLU A 23 -14.09 26.43 -44.70
C GLU A 23 -15.11 25.80 -43.75
N GLY A 24 -15.43 24.53 -44.01
CA GLY A 24 -15.82 23.64 -42.96
C GLY A 24 -14.65 23.64 -41.99
N LYS A 25 -14.72 24.48 -40.95
CA LYS A 25 -13.99 24.28 -39.70
C LYS A 25 -14.34 22.87 -39.26
N ALA A 26 -13.56 21.91 -39.75
CA ALA A 26 -13.46 20.60 -39.17
C ALA A 26 -13.07 20.89 -37.74
N VAL A 27 -14.06 20.77 -36.85
CA VAL A 27 -13.82 20.66 -35.43
C VAL A 27 -12.92 19.44 -35.34
N SER A 28 -11.61 19.69 -35.34
CA SER A 28 -10.59 18.72 -35.04
C SER A 28 -10.83 18.41 -33.58
N THR A 29 -11.79 17.52 -33.37
CA THR A 29 -11.89 16.72 -32.18
C THR A 29 -10.67 15.81 -32.24
N ALA A 30 -9.50 16.42 -32.02
CA ALA A 30 -8.27 15.75 -31.71
C ALA A 30 -8.64 14.92 -30.49
N ARG A 31 -8.92 13.65 -30.74
CA ARG A 31 -9.18 12.65 -29.74
C ARG A 31 -7.91 12.61 -28.91
N ARG A 32 -7.85 13.43 -27.86
CA ARG A 32 -6.72 13.47 -26.92
C ARG A 32 -6.50 12.03 -26.53
N THR A 33 -5.41 11.44 -27.01
CA THR A 33 -5.03 10.08 -26.66
C THR A 33 -4.79 10.11 -25.16
N LEU A 34 -5.78 9.64 -24.41
CA LEU A 34 -5.67 9.52 -22.97
C LEU A 34 -4.49 8.59 -22.67
N ALA A 35 -3.79 8.84 -21.56
CA ALA A 35 -2.75 7.95 -21.08
C ALA A 35 -3.27 6.50 -20.99
N ALA A 36 -2.36 5.52 -21.08
CA ALA A 36 -2.70 4.11 -20.98
C ALA A 36 -3.61 3.85 -19.77
N PRO A 37 -4.59 2.93 -19.86
CA PRO A 37 -5.60 2.76 -18.82
C PRO A 37 -5.08 2.71 -17.38
N ALA A 38 -3.93 2.06 -17.16
CA ALA A 38 -3.28 1.91 -15.85
C ALA A 38 -2.60 3.18 -15.32
N ALA A 39 -2.26 4.15 -16.18
CA ALA A 39 -1.57 5.38 -15.79
C ALA A 39 -2.54 6.52 -15.43
N ARG A 40 -3.85 6.24 -15.37
CA ARG A 40 -4.89 7.24 -15.12
C ARG A 40 -5.34 7.14 -13.67
N GLY A 41 -4.90 8.07 -12.82
CA GLY A 41 -5.33 8.20 -11.43
C GLY A 41 -4.20 8.04 -10.41
N LYS A 42 -4.55 8.12 -9.12
CA LYS A 42 -3.67 7.87 -7.97
C LYS A 42 -4.33 6.83 -7.08
N THR A 43 -3.57 5.83 -6.66
CA THR A 43 -3.98 4.88 -5.63
C THR A 43 -3.50 5.40 -4.29
N THR A 44 -4.38 5.46 -3.30
CA THR A 44 -4.02 5.81 -1.92
C THR A 44 -4.41 4.65 -1.02
N ILE A 45 -3.53 4.29 -0.10
CA ILE A 45 -3.74 3.17 0.82
C ILE A 45 -3.98 3.75 2.20
N SER A 46 -5.02 3.29 2.87
CA SER A 46 -5.35 3.74 4.23
C SER A 46 -4.39 3.14 5.24
N ASP A 47 -4.06 3.90 6.28
CA ASP A 47 -3.20 3.47 7.40
C ASP A 47 -3.66 2.11 7.96
N GLY A 48 -4.96 1.95 8.21
CA GLY A 48 -5.53 0.71 8.72
C GLY A 48 -5.40 -0.52 7.79
N VAL A 49 -5.05 -0.35 6.51
CA VAL A 49 -4.69 -1.47 5.62
C VAL A 49 -3.23 -1.86 5.85
N VAL A 50 -2.33 -0.87 5.95
CA VAL A 50 -0.91 -1.09 6.24
C VAL A 50 -0.73 -1.71 7.62
N GLU A 51 -1.46 -1.23 8.63
CA GLU A 51 -1.48 -1.80 9.99
C GLU A 51 -1.89 -3.28 9.99
N LYS A 52 -2.87 -3.66 9.16
CA LYS A 52 -3.30 -5.07 9.06
C LYS A 52 -2.23 -5.95 8.43
N ILE A 53 -1.58 -5.46 7.37
CA ILE A 53 -0.50 -6.19 6.70
C ILE A 53 0.66 -6.38 7.66
N ALA A 54 1.11 -5.29 8.30
CA ALA A 54 2.19 -5.32 9.28
C ALA A 54 1.85 -6.20 10.49
N GLY A 55 0.62 -6.13 11.00
CA GLY A 55 0.18 -6.96 12.13
C GLY A 55 0.13 -8.45 11.80
N MET A 56 -0.32 -8.83 10.61
CA MET A 56 -0.25 -10.23 10.18
C MET A 56 1.20 -10.68 9.98
N ALA A 57 2.01 -9.89 9.28
CA ALA A 57 3.41 -10.22 9.03
C ALA A 57 4.22 -10.34 10.34
N ALA A 58 3.97 -9.49 11.33
CA ALA A 58 4.64 -9.58 12.62
C ALA A 58 4.27 -10.87 13.37
N ARG A 59 3.01 -11.29 13.31
CA ARG A 59 2.52 -12.54 13.97
C ARG A 59 3.02 -13.81 13.31
N ASP A 60 3.38 -13.75 12.03
CA ASP A 60 3.94 -14.90 11.31
C ASP A 60 5.38 -15.24 11.75
N VAL A 61 6.03 -14.37 12.52
CA VAL A 61 7.40 -14.59 13.01
C VAL A 61 7.39 -15.45 14.27
N VAL A 62 8.15 -16.55 14.22
CA VAL A 62 8.35 -17.45 15.36
C VAL A 62 8.95 -16.70 16.55
N GLY A 63 8.36 -16.91 17.73
CA GLY A 63 8.74 -16.23 18.97
C GLY A 63 7.93 -14.96 19.27
N VAL A 64 7.06 -14.52 18.36
CA VAL A 64 6.02 -13.53 18.65
C VAL A 64 4.79 -14.27 19.15
N HIS A 65 4.46 -14.06 20.43
CA HIS A 65 3.29 -14.65 21.06
C HIS A 65 2.02 -13.86 20.75
N ALA A 66 2.08 -12.55 20.98
CA ALA A 66 0.94 -11.65 20.80
C ALA A 66 1.40 -10.25 20.37
N MET A 67 0.44 -9.42 19.93
CA MET A 67 0.67 -8.02 19.61
C MET A 67 -0.19 -7.10 20.49
N GLY A 68 0.37 -5.95 20.83
CA GLY A 68 -0.22 -4.93 21.68
C GLY A 68 0.18 -5.05 23.14
N THR A 69 -0.04 -3.97 23.87
CA THR A 69 0.19 -3.92 25.31
C THR A 69 -0.67 -4.97 26.01
N GLY A 70 -0.01 -5.82 26.80
CA GLY A 70 -0.57 -6.96 27.52
C GLY A 70 -1.66 -6.60 28.53
N PHE A 71 -2.84 -6.27 28.03
CA PHE A 71 -4.05 -6.13 28.85
C PHE A 71 -4.47 -7.44 29.53
N ALA A 72 -3.75 -8.54 29.25
CA ALA A 72 -3.90 -9.83 29.92
C ALA A 72 -3.72 -9.76 31.45
N ARG A 73 -2.96 -8.78 31.99
CA ARG A 73 -2.78 -8.67 33.45
C ARG A 73 -3.66 -7.64 34.16
N THR A 74 -4.47 -6.84 33.44
CA THR A 74 -5.24 -5.73 34.07
C THR A 74 -6.72 -5.65 33.71
N PHE A 75 -7.23 -6.44 32.76
CA PHE A 75 -8.67 -6.45 32.43
C PHE A 75 -9.49 -7.54 33.13
N GLY A 76 -8.90 -8.34 34.02
CA GLY A 76 -9.56 -9.45 34.74
C GLY A 76 -10.63 -9.09 35.77
N ALA A 77 -11.16 -7.86 35.78
CA ALA A 77 -12.20 -7.48 36.76
C ALA A 77 -13.34 -6.56 36.27
N VAL A 78 -13.31 -6.00 35.04
CA VAL A 78 -14.33 -4.97 34.66
C VAL A 78 -14.79 -4.93 33.21
N ARG A 79 -14.37 -5.84 32.32
CA ARG A 79 -14.79 -5.80 30.89
C ARG A 79 -15.78 -6.90 30.46
N ASP A 80 -16.46 -7.54 31.40
CA ASP A 80 -17.60 -8.45 31.17
C ASP A 80 -18.86 -7.80 30.55
N ARG A 81 -18.73 -6.70 29.79
CA ARG A 81 -19.89 -5.94 29.30
C ARG A 81 -19.83 -5.41 27.88
N VAL A 82 -19.02 -6.01 27.00
CA VAL A 82 -19.21 -5.79 25.55
C VAL A 82 -19.16 -7.13 24.78
N PRO A 83 -20.33 -7.72 24.49
CA PRO A 83 -20.44 -8.86 23.58
C PRO A 83 -20.09 -8.39 22.15
N GLY A 84 -19.11 -9.03 21.50
CA GLY A 84 -18.84 -8.86 20.05
C GLY A 84 -17.49 -8.27 19.64
N GLY A 85 -16.57 -8.00 20.57
CA GLY A 85 -15.22 -7.51 20.24
C GLY A 85 -14.30 -8.63 19.76
N LYS A 86 -14.22 -8.88 18.45
CA LYS A 86 -13.17 -9.76 17.87
C LYS A 86 -11.78 -9.20 18.22
N PRO A 87 -10.77 -10.04 18.51
CA PRO A 87 -9.41 -9.56 18.71
C PRO A 87 -8.96 -8.79 17.46
N SER A 88 -8.70 -7.49 17.59
CA SER A 88 -8.30 -6.67 16.45
C SER A 88 -6.92 -7.14 15.97
N VAL A 89 -6.83 -7.48 14.68
CA VAL A 89 -5.56 -7.85 14.03
C VAL A 89 -4.57 -6.67 14.02
N THR A 90 -5.07 -5.44 14.17
CA THR A 90 -4.28 -4.21 14.25
C THR A 90 -3.86 -3.82 15.68
N ARG A 91 -4.24 -4.57 16.70
CA ARG A 91 -3.86 -4.21 18.08
C ARG A 91 -2.35 -4.30 18.23
N GLY A 92 -1.72 -3.21 18.66
CA GLY A 92 -0.26 -3.11 18.80
C GLY A 92 0.48 -2.77 17.53
N VAL A 93 -0.20 -2.24 16.51
CA VAL A 93 0.45 -1.71 15.31
C VAL A 93 -0.12 -0.34 15.02
N LYS A 94 0.77 0.64 14.83
CA LYS A 94 0.42 1.96 14.31
C LYS A 94 1.22 2.19 13.03
N ALA A 95 0.55 2.63 11.98
CA ALA A 95 1.22 3.01 10.74
C ALA A 95 1.00 4.49 10.46
N GLU A 96 2.03 5.16 9.98
CA GLU A 96 1.94 6.51 9.44
C GLU A 96 2.29 6.43 7.96
N VAL A 97 1.28 6.65 7.11
CA VAL A 97 1.39 6.47 5.66
C VAL A 97 1.45 7.82 4.96
N GLY A 98 2.53 8.04 4.21
CA GLY A 98 2.70 9.13 3.27
C GLY A 98 2.28 8.75 1.86
N GLU A 99 2.64 9.56 0.87
CA GLU A 99 2.30 9.26 -0.53
C GLU A 99 3.13 8.12 -1.13
N VAL A 100 4.38 7.98 -0.67
CA VAL A 100 5.35 6.99 -1.15
C VAL A 100 5.96 6.21 0.01
N GLN A 101 6.00 6.82 1.20
CA GLN A 101 6.74 6.31 2.35
C GLN A 101 5.80 5.91 3.48
N THR A 102 6.25 5.00 4.34
CA THR A 102 5.53 4.62 5.55
C THR A 102 6.50 4.39 6.72
N ALA A 103 6.05 4.77 7.92
CA ALA A 103 6.69 4.44 9.18
C ALA A 103 5.76 3.53 10.00
N LEU A 104 6.34 2.64 10.80
CA LEU A 104 5.61 1.62 11.55
C LEU A 104 6.11 1.54 12.99
N ASP A 105 5.19 1.56 13.93
CA ASP A 105 5.44 1.28 15.35
C ASP A 105 4.69 0.02 15.76
N LEU A 106 5.41 -0.95 16.34
CA LEU A 106 4.87 -2.24 16.76
C LEU A 106 5.10 -2.43 18.27
N ASP A 107 4.06 -2.88 18.96
CA ASP A 107 4.12 -3.41 20.32
C ASP A 107 3.93 -4.92 20.26
N ILE A 108 4.90 -5.69 20.77
CA ILE A 108 4.86 -7.15 20.76
C ILE A 108 5.06 -7.77 22.14
N VAL A 109 4.51 -8.96 22.31
CA VAL A 109 4.79 -9.89 23.40
C VAL A 109 5.51 -11.09 22.80
N VAL A 110 6.62 -11.49 23.41
CA VAL A 110 7.47 -12.57 22.90
C VAL A 110 7.45 -13.78 23.82
N ASP A 111 7.75 -14.96 23.28
CA ASP A 111 7.83 -16.19 24.08
C ASP A 111 9.05 -16.20 25.00
N TYR A 112 8.92 -16.79 26.18
CA TYR A 112 10.08 -17.04 27.04
C TYR A 112 11.11 -17.95 26.36
N GLY A 113 12.39 -17.62 26.52
CA GLY A 113 13.50 -18.42 26.03
C GLY A 113 13.97 -18.08 24.62
N VAL A 114 13.34 -17.12 23.92
CA VAL A 114 13.80 -16.62 22.62
C VAL A 114 14.77 -15.44 22.77
N ALA A 115 15.70 -15.31 21.83
CA ALA A 115 16.56 -14.13 21.75
C ALA A 115 15.77 -12.94 21.19
N ILE A 116 15.41 -11.99 22.05
CA ILE A 116 14.57 -10.83 21.69
C ILE A 116 15.15 -10.04 20.50
N ALA A 117 16.47 -9.88 20.44
CA ALA A 117 17.14 -9.20 19.35
C ALA A 117 16.93 -9.89 17.99
N ASP A 118 16.97 -11.22 17.97
CA ASP A 118 16.75 -12.02 16.76
C ASP A 118 15.29 -11.99 16.32
N VAL A 119 14.35 -12.10 17.27
CA VAL A 119 12.92 -11.97 16.99
C VAL A 119 12.61 -10.57 16.45
N ALA A 120 13.09 -9.50 17.08
CA ALA A 120 12.86 -8.14 16.61
C ALA A 120 13.46 -7.90 15.22
N ARG A 121 14.64 -8.46 14.92
CA ARG A 121 15.23 -8.42 13.58
C ARG A 121 14.37 -9.14 12.55
N ALA A 122 13.92 -10.35 12.86
CA ALA A 122 13.07 -11.15 11.98
C ALA A 122 11.70 -10.47 11.74
N VAL A 123 11.10 -9.88 12.78
CA VAL A 123 9.87 -9.07 12.65
C VAL A 123 10.10 -7.88 11.72
N ARG A 124 11.17 -7.12 11.90
CA ARG A 124 11.49 -6.00 10.98
C ARG A 124 11.60 -6.46 9.53
N GLU A 125 12.40 -7.50 9.29
CA GLU A 125 12.61 -8.03 7.94
C GLU A 125 11.29 -8.48 7.30
N ASN A 126 10.46 -9.23 8.04
CA ASN A 126 9.20 -9.74 7.51
C ASN A 126 8.17 -8.63 7.25
N VAL A 127 8.03 -7.69 8.20
CA VAL A 127 7.09 -6.56 8.09
C VAL A 127 7.46 -5.65 6.92
N ILE A 128 8.73 -5.24 6.82
CA ILE A 128 9.23 -4.42 5.71
C ILE A 128 8.91 -5.12 4.39
N SER A 129 9.33 -6.38 4.27
CA SER A 129 9.15 -7.14 3.05
C SER A 129 7.67 -7.30 2.67
N ALA A 130 6.77 -7.53 3.63
CA ALA A 130 5.35 -7.69 3.36
C ALA A 130 4.70 -6.37 2.91
N VAL A 131 4.96 -5.27 3.63
CA VAL A 131 4.37 -3.96 3.33
C VAL A 131 4.85 -3.46 1.97
N GLU A 132 6.14 -3.49 1.69
CA GLU A 132 6.69 -3.02 0.40
C GLU A 132 6.14 -3.84 -0.78
N ARG A 133 6.11 -5.18 -0.65
CA ARG A 133 5.61 -6.06 -1.72
C ARG A 133 4.12 -5.89 -2.00
N MET A 134 3.31 -5.66 -0.97
CA MET A 134 1.84 -5.62 -1.12
C MET A 134 1.31 -4.23 -1.44
N THR A 135 1.98 -3.18 -0.96
CA THR A 135 1.49 -1.79 -1.04
C THR A 135 2.27 -0.95 -2.06
N GLY A 136 3.51 -1.32 -2.37
CA GLY A 136 4.41 -0.52 -3.18
C GLY A 136 4.93 0.75 -2.48
N LEU A 137 4.67 0.90 -1.18
CA LEU A 137 5.24 1.96 -0.34
C LEU A 137 6.66 1.58 0.09
N GLU A 138 7.52 2.57 0.31
CA GLU A 138 8.86 2.44 0.87
C GLU A 138 8.77 2.52 2.41
N VAL A 139 9.29 1.51 3.12
CA VAL A 139 9.27 1.52 4.59
C VAL A 139 10.53 2.22 5.09
N VAL A 140 10.37 3.38 5.71
CA VAL A 140 11.50 4.19 6.19
C VAL A 140 12.05 3.63 7.50
N GLU A 141 11.15 3.24 8.40
CA GLU A 141 11.52 2.70 9.70
C GLU A 141 10.45 1.77 10.25
N VAL A 142 10.91 0.85 11.11
CA VAL A 142 10.08 -0.07 11.88
C VAL A 142 10.59 -0.10 13.31
N ASN A 143 9.86 0.57 14.19
CA ASN A 143 10.12 0.60 15.62
C ASN A 143 9.38 -0.54 16.30
N ILE A 144 10.07 -1.27 17.18
CA ILE A 144 9.49 -2.41 17.89
C ILE A 144 9.71 -2.21 19.39
N ALA A 145 8.62 -2.08 20.12
CA ALA A 145 8.57 -2.14 21.57
C ALA A 145 8.19 -3.56 22.00
N VAL A 146 8.99 -4.15 22.88
CA VAL A 146 8.69 -5.45 23.50
C VAL A 146 8.09 -5.16 24.87
N GLY A 147 6.77 -5.29 24.96
CA GLY A 147 6.02 -4.90 26.14
C GLY A 147 5.93 -5.98 27.22
N ASP A 148 6.11 -7.25 26.85
CA ASP A 148 5.97 -8.38 27.77
C ASP A 148 6.67 -9.64 27.26
N VAL A 149 6.86 -10.63 28.15
CA VAL A 149 7.36 -11.97 27.83
C VAL A 149 6.38 -12.99 28.36
N LYS A 150 5.89 -13.89 27.49
CA LYS A 150 4.99 -14.97 27.87
C LYS A 150 5.75 -16.05 28.63
N LEU A 151 5.39 -16.28 29.88
CA LEU A 151 5.93 -17.37 30.68
C LEU A 151 5.14 -18.67 30.42
N PRO A 152 5.80 -19.84 30.48
CA PRO A 152 5.17 -21.13 30.17
C PRO A 152 4.07 -21.53 31.17
N ASP A 153 4.12 -21.02 32.40
CA ASP A 153 3.16 -21.37 33.48
C ASP A 153 1.96 -20.39 33.55
N GLU A 154 1.93 -19.36 32.70
CA GLU A 154 0.74 -18.55 32.52
C GLU A 154 -0.16 -19.29 31.53
N GLU A 155 -1.07 -20.16 31.97
CA GLU A 155 -2.10 -20.69 31.08
C GLU A 155 -2.98 -19.55 30.56
N GLU A 156 -3.41 -19.60 29.30
CA GLU A 156 -4.46 -18.71 28.80
C GLU A 156 -5.73 -19.05 29.60
N GLU A 157 -6.23 -18.12 30.41
CA GLU A 157 -7.61 -18.19 30.92
C GLU A 157 -8.55 -18.12 29.70
N GLU A 158 -8.76 -19.26 29.04
CA GLU A 158 -9.85 -19.42 28.09
C GLU A 158 -11.16 -19.22 28.88
N PRO A 159 -12.02 -18.27 28.50
CA PRO A 159 -13.29 -18.09 29.18
C PRO A 159 -14.15 -19.33 28.91
N GLU A 160 -14.19 -20.24 29.89
CA GLU A 160 -15.10 -21.37 29.95
C GLU A 160 -16.52 -20.89 29.58
N PRO A 161 -17.18 -21.48 28.57
CA PRO A 161 -18.53 -21.10 28.22
C PRO A 161 -19.47 -21.55 29.33
N ARG A 162 -19.83 -20.62 30.24
CA ARG A 162 -20.94 -20.85 31.18
C ARG A 162 -22.23 -21.01 30.39
N ILE A 163 -22.58 -22.26 30.12
CA ILE A 163 -23.91 -22.71 29.78
C ILE A 163 -24.87 -22.36 30.93
N GLN A 164 -25.86 -21.52 30.63
CA GLN A 164 -27.07 -21.30 31.45
C GLN A 164 -28.29 -21.78 30.67
#